data_AF-A0A8J3N779-F1
#
_entry.id   AF-A0A8J3N779-F1
#
_cell.length_a   1.000
_cell.length_b   1.000
_cell.length_c   1.000
_cell.angle_alpha   90.00
_cell.angle_beta   90.00
_cell.angle_gamma   90.00
#
_symmetry.space_group_name_H-M   'P 1'
#
loop_
_entity.id
_entity.type
_entity.pdbx_description
1 polymer ?
#
loop_
_entity_poly.entity_id
_entity_poly.type
_entity_poly.pdbx_seq_one_letter_code
_entity_poly.pdbx_strand_id
1 'polypeptide(L)'
;MSQTREITSFRFEGLARALSAVSHLGDSAGGTTSVFRREKVYSKGWGVIEVPIISGNAFRGQLRDTGMRYMLRELGDPVLSPAAFHFLTSGGALSKEAGRGLDIGQARRLRELIPLVGVFGGACGRQILEGKLQVGKWYPVCQELVDFLPSHYSKLPEAETSIYDMTDVHSFTRTDDAKGERWQKYLSQEQRGSLEVPKVKRAKDGTEIAEKPGTAQQMRYSQEVLIAGTTFYCWISLQDVTPLEFEAFASALVEWSKTPFIGGQSRHGCGEVELQFENWMSISPHTHVNAQDVGMPLGQTYNEHLREQKKAILEVLQEIS
;
A
#
# COMPACT_ATOMS: atom_id res chain seq x y z
N MET A 1 23.74 24.36 22.94
CA MET A 1 23.11 25.43 22.14
C MET A 1 22.06 24.77 21.25
N SER A 2 20.78 24.97 21.54
CA SER A 2 19.68 24.36 20.80
C SER A 2 19.55 25.06 19.45
N GLN A 3 20.04 24.44 18.38
CA GLN A 3 19.66 24.86 17.03
C GLN A 3 18.14 24.74 16.93
N THR A 4 17.45 25.85 16.72
CA THR A 4 16.03 25.87 16.38
C THR A 4 15.89 25.02 15.13
N ARG A 5 15.30 23.82 15.26
CA ARG A 5 15.04 22.96 14.10
C ARG A 5 14.08 23.73 13.20
N GLU A 6 14.52 24.04 11.99
CA GLU A 6 13.64 24.57 10.95
C GLU A 6 12.56 23.51 10.70
N ILE A 7 11.30 23.91 10.84
CA ILE A 7 10.14 23.04 10.76
C ILE A 7 9.21 23.67 9.74
N THR A 8 8.80 22.89 8.74
CA THR A 8 7.97 23.36 7.62
C THR A 8 6.85 22.37 7.33
N SER A 9 5.71 22.88 6.87
CA SER A 9 4.59 22.07 6.40
C SER A 9 4.45 22.17 4.88
N PHE A 10 4.17 21.03 4.24
CA PHE A 10 4.04 20.90 2.81
C PHE A 10 2.68 20.28 2.46
N ARG A 11 2.13 20.66 1.30
CA ARG A 11 0.98 20.01 0.69
C ARG A 11 1.25 19.85 -0.79
N PHE A 12 1.13 18.62 -1.25
CA PHE A 12 1.29 18.21 -2.64
C PHE A 12 -0.03 17.62 -3.10
N GLU A 13 -0.56 18.11 -4.19
CA GLU A 13 -1.78 17.59 -4.78
C GLU A 13 -1.60 17.45 -6.29
N GLY A 14 -2.37 16.55 -6.90
CA GLY A 14 -2.08 16.12 -8.25
C GLY A 14 -3.04 15.08 -8.80
N LEU A 15 -2.73 14.66 -10.02
CA LEU A 15 -3.48 13.65 -10.76
C LEU A 15 -2.66 12.38 -10.92
N ALA A 16 -3.28 11.24 -10.70
CA ALA A 16 -2.75 9.94 -11.06
C ALA A 16 -3.60 9.30 -12.15
N ARG A 17 -3.00 8.89 -13.27
CA ARG A 17 -3.67 8.19 -14.35
C ARG A 17 -3.35 6.71 -14.29
N ALA A 18 -4.39 5.87 -14.24
CA ALA A 18 -4.24 4.43 -14.37
C ALA A 18 -3.77 4.05 -15.78
N LEU A 19 -2.63 3.38 -15.88
CA LEU A 19 -2.13 2.79 -17.12
C LEU A 19 -2.60 1.35 -17.31
N SER A 20 -3.01 0.70 -16.21
CA SER A 20 -3.71 -0.57 -16.21
C SER A 20 -4.90 -0.55 -15.24
N ALA A 21 -5.79 -1.53 -15.36
CA ALA A 21 -6.97 -1.59 -14.50
C ALA A 21 -6.57 -1.65 -13.00
N VAL A 22 -7.25 -0.88 -12.16
CA VAL A 22 -6.94 -0.77 -10.73
C VAL A 22 -7.84 -1.68 -9.91
N SER A 23 -7.24 -2.46 -9.02
CA SER A 23 -7.92 -3.35 -8.08
C SER A 23 -7.79 -2.78 -6.67
N HIS A 24 -8.88 -2.64 -5.92
CA HIS A 24 -8.82 -2.31 -4.49
C HIS A 24 -9.98 -2.97 -3.78
N LEU A 25 -9.72 -4.03 -3.01
CA LEU A 25 -10.77 -4.85 -2.41
C LEU A 25 -11.51 -4.10 -1.30
N GLY A 26 -12.84 -4.12 -1.36
CA GLY A 26 -13.69 -3.67 -0.26
C GLY A 26 -13.82 -4.71 0.85
N ASP A 27 -14.40 -4.30 1.98
CA ASP A 27 -14.59 -5.16 3.16
C ASP A 27 -15.71 -6.21 2.96
N SER A 28 -16.52 -6.05 1.91
CA SER A 28 -17.63 -6.95 1.59
C SER A 28 -17.21 -7.96 0.52
N ALA A 29 -16.96 -9.20 0.93
CA ALA A 29 -16.77 -10.35 0.04
C ALA A 29 -18.11 -11.10 -0.11
N GLY A 30 -18.72 -11.05 -1.29
CA GLY A 30 -19.91 -11.84 -1.64
C GLY A 30 -19.59 -12.88 -2.70
N GLY A 31 -19.44 -14.15 -2.32
CA GLY A 31 -19.25 -15.26 -3.26
C GLY A 31 -17.87 -15.29 -3.94
N THR A 32 -17.82 -15.59 -5.24
CA THR A 32 -16.57 -15.71 -6.03
C THR A 32 -16.13 -14.40 -6.69
N THR A 33 -16.94 -13.34 -6.58
CA THR A 33 -16.62 -12.02 -7.13
C THR A 33 -16.37 -11.05 -5.99
N SER A 34 -15.17 -10.48 -5.94
CA SER A 34 -14.85 -9.43 -4.99
C SER A 34 -15.16 -8.06 -5.57
N VAL A 35 -15.81 -7.22 -4.77
CA VAL A 35 -16.28 -5.89 -5.16
C VAL A 35 -15.20 -4.84 -4.83
N PHE A 36 -15.10 -3.79 -5.65
CA PHE A 36 -14.17 -2.70 -5.42
C PHE A 36 -14.56 -1.93 -4.15
N ARG A 37 -13.58 -1.45 -3.38
CA ARG A 37 -13.79 -0.69 -2.14
C ARG A 37 -14.57 0.58 -2.44
N ARG A 38 -15.72 0.73 -1.78
CA ARG A 38 -16.58 1.91 -1.90
C ARG A 38 -16.69 2.64 -0.57
N GLU A 39 -17.00 3.92 -0.66
CA GLU A 39 -17.37 4.73 0.50
C GLU A 39 -18.62 5.54 0.21
N LYS A 40 -19.46 5.73 1.23
CA LYS A 40 -20.62 6.61 1.14
C LYS A 40 -20.16 8.06 1.12
N VAL A 41 -20.59 8.80 0.11
CA VAL A 41 -20.35 10.23 -0.02
C VAL A 41 -21.67 10.95 -0.25
N TYR A 42 -21.75 12.20 0.19
CA TYR A 42 -22.84 13.09 -0.19
C TYR A 42 -22.35 13.96 -1.34
N SER A 43 -22.87 13.72 -2.55
CA SER A 43 -22.57 14.53 -3.74
C SER A 43 -23.74 15.45 -4.06
N LYS A 44 -23.45 16.70 -4.41
CA LYS A 44 -24.51 17.64 -4.83
C LYS A 44 -25.16 17.10 -6.11
N GLY A 45 -26.48 17.14 -6.16
CA GLY A 45 -27.26 16.60 -7.28
C GLY A 45 -27.55 15.10 -7.23
N TRP A 46 -26.78 14.32 -6.48
CA TRP A 46 -26.96 12.85 -6.36
C TRP A 46 -27.43 12.40 -4.97
N GLY A 47 -27.25 13.23 -3.94
CA GLY A 47 -27.52 12.85 -2.57
C GLY A 47 -26.46 11.90 -2.02
N VAL A 48 -26.86 10.92 -1.21
CA VAL A 48 -25.94 9.93 -0.64
C VAL A 48 -25.76 8.77 -1.61
N ILE A 49 -24.53 8.56 -2.08
CA ILE A 49 -24.16 7.52 -3.05
C ILE A 49 -22.91 6.75 -2.57
N GLU A 50 -22.72 5.53 -3.09
CA GLU A 50 -21.51 4.73 -2.85
C GLU A 50 -20.61 4.71 -4.08
N VAL A 51 -19.41 5.25 -3.92
CA VAL A 51 -18.46 5.44 -5.03
C VAL A 51 -17.17 4.67 -4.77
N PRO A 52 -16.58 4.03 -5.81
CA PRO A 52 -15.31 3.33 -5.69
C PRO A 52 -14.17 4.33 -5.44
N ILE A 53 -13.41 4.13 -4.38
CA ILE A 53 -12.32 5.03 -3.96
C ILE A 53 -11.12 4.20 -3.49
N ILE A 54 -9.91 4.63 -3.82
CA ILE A 54 -8.70 4.06 -3.21
C ILE A 54 -8.43 4.79 -1.88
N SER A 55 -8.31 4.02 -0.81
CA SER A 55 -8.03 4.60 0.51
C SER A 55 -6.63 5.23 0.55
N GLY A 56 -6.51 6.40 1.17
CA GLY A 56 -5.20 7.03 1.42
C GLY A 56 -4.29 6.15 2.28
N ASN A 57 -4.86 5.29 3.13
CA ASN A 57 -4.11 4.32 3.93
C ASN A 57 -3.38 3.28 3.07
N ALA A 58 -3.95 2.86 1.93
CA ALA A 58 -3.29 1.92 1.02
C ALA A 58 -2.01 2.54 0.43
N PHE A 59 -2.11 3.76 -0.09
CA PHE A 59 -0.94 4.46 -0.64
C PHE A 59 0.09 4.79 0.45
N ARG A 60 -0.37 5.30 1.60
CA ARG A 60 0.49 5.54 2.77
C ARG A 60 1.24 4.30 3.24
N GLY A 61 0.57 3.14 3.22
CA GLY A 61 1.19 1.85 3.55
C GLY A 61 2.28 1.44 2.56
N GLN A 62 2.05 1.64 1.25
CA GLN A 62 3.07 1.39 0.23
C GLN A 62 4.28 2.32 0.37
N LEU A 63 4.06 3.61 0.63
CA LEU A 63 5.13 4.57 0.88
C LEU A 63 5.93 4.21 2.15
N ARG A 64 5.25 3.76 3.21
CA ARG A 64 5.92 3.28 4.43
C ARG A 64 6.80 2.07 4.12
N ASP A 65 6.24 1.06 3.45
CA ASP A 65 6.94 -0.19 3.15
C ASP A 65 8.16 0.04 2.25
N THR A 66 8.02 0.83 1.18
CA THR A 66 9.13 1.20 0.28
C THR A 66 10.21 2.01 1.01
N GLY A 67 9.83 3.02 1.80
CA GLY A 67 10.77 3.81 2.58
C GLY A 67 11.52 3.00 3.65
N MET A 68 10.82 2.12 4.38
CA MET A 68 11.46 1.29 5.41
C MET A 68 12.37 0.23 4.79
N ARG A 69 11.98 -0.36 3.66
CA ARG A 69 12.85 -1.27 2.90
C ARG A 69 14.11 -0.57 2.40
N TYR A 70 13.97 0.65 1.88
CA TYR A 70 15.10 1.48 1.49
C TYR A 70 16.08 1.69 2.64
N MET A 71 15.56 2.17 3.77
CA MET A 71 16.36 2.39 4.97
C MET A 71 17.08 1.12 5.43
N LEU A 72 16.39 -0.01 5.50
CA LEU A 72 16.98 -1.28 5.94
C LEU A 72 18.11 -1.75 5.01
N ARG A 73 17.95 -1.56 3.69
CA ARG A 73 19.00 -1.83 2.71
C ARG A 73 20.24 -0.96 2.93
N GLU A 74 20.06 0.35 3.15
CA GLU A 74 21.18 1.26 3.45
C GLU A 74 21.86 0.93 4.80
N LEU A 75 21.12 0.35 5.75
CA LEU A 75 21.66 -0.18 7.00
C LEU A 75 22.35 -1.56 6.83
N GLY A 76 22.34 -2.14 5.64
CA GLY A 76 22.97 -3.43 5.33
C GLY A 76 22.12 -4.64 5.65
N ASP A 77 20.81 -4.55 5.43
CA ASP A 77 19.83 -5.64 5.56
C ASP A 77 19.90 -6.39 6.91
N PRO A 78 19.72 -5.69 8.03
CA PRO A 78 19.83 -6.30 9.35
C PRO A 78 18.70 -7.32 9.61
N VAL A 79 18.99 -8.30 10.45
CA VAL A 79 17.95 -9.23 10.97
C VAL A 79 17.20 -8.54 12.10
N LEU A 80 15.87 -8.39 11.94
CA LEU A 80 15.00 -7.72 12.91
C LEU A 80 14.25 -8.73 13.79
N SER A 81 13.87 -8.31 15.00
CA SER A 81 12.86 -9.02 15.78
C SER A 81 11.49 -8.92 15.07
N PRO A 82 10.55 -9.86 15.30
CA PRO A 82 9.20 -9.75 14.77
C PRO A 82 8.50 -8.44 15.18
N ALA A 83 8.72 -7.97 16.41
CA ALA A 83 8.16 -6.73 16.92
C ALA A 83 8.70 -5.50 16.16
N ALA A 84 10.03 -5.41 15.98
CA ALA A 84 10.66 -4.34 15.20
C ALA A 84 10.21 -4.38 13.72
N PHE A 85 10.12 -5.58 13.13
CA PHE A 85 9.64 -5.77 11.76
C PHE A 85 8.23 -5.22 11.60
N HIS A 86 7.26 -5.67 12.41
CA HIS A 86 5.87 -5.21 12.33
C HIS A 86 5.74 -3.72 12.67
N PHE A 87 6.53 -3.21 13.61
CA PHE A 87 6.61 -1.78 13.90
C PHE A 87 7.00 -1.00 12.65
N LEU A 88 8.09 -1.38 11.97
CA LEU A 88 8.56 -0.68 10.77
C LEU A 88 7.62 -0.86 9.58
N THR A 89 7.14 -2.06 9.26
CA THR A 89 6.38 -2.29 8.01
C THR A 89 4.91 -1.95 8.11
N SER A 90 4.27 -2.23 9.25
CA SER A 90 2.82 -2.15 9.42
C SER A 90 2.39 -1.09 10.45
N GLY A 91 3.35 -0.38 11.03
CA GLY A 91 3.08 0.59 12.08
C GLY A 91 2.88 -0.06 13.46
N GLY A 92 3.19 -1.34 13.63
CA GLY A 92 3.12 -2.05 14.90
C GLY A 92 1.70 -2.33 15.40
N ALA A 93 1.59 -2.77 16.66
CA ALA A 93 0.32 -3.17 17.27
C ALA A 93 0.23 -2.63 18.70
N LEU A 94 -0.99 -2.34 19.14
CA LEU A 94 -1.28 -2.00 20.53
C LEU A 94 -1.34 -3.28 21.37
N SER A 95 -0.55 -3.32 22.45
CA SER A 95 -0.62 -4.41 23.42
C SER A 95 -1.26 -3.94 24.74
N LYS A 96 -2.15 -4.77 25.31
CA LYS A 96 -2.81 -4.49 26.60
C LYS A 96 -1.93 -4.85 27.80
N GLU A 97 -0.84 -5.57 27.59
CA GLU A 97 0.05 -6.08 28.64
C GLU A 97 0.72 -4.93 29.40
N ALA A 98 0.68 -5.02 30.73
CA ALA A 98 1.30 -4.05 31.62
C ALA A 98 2.79 -4.39 31.77
N GLY A 99 3.68 -3.60 31.15
CA GLY A 99 5.12 -3.69 31.44
C GLY A 99 6.08 -3.52 30.26
N ARG A 100 5.60 -3.46 29.01
CA ARG A 100 6.45 -3.28 27.81
C ARG A 100 5.91 -2.23 26.83
N GLY A 101 5.52 -1.07 27.35
CA GLY A 101 5.35 0.12 26.52
C GLY A 101 6.71 0.75 26.25
N LEU A 102 6.91 1.37 25.08
CA LEU A 102 8.06 2.27 24.90
C LEU A 102 8.00 3.35 25.97
N ASP A 103 9.11 3.59 26.65
CA ASP A 103 9.26 4.82 27.45
C ASP A 103 9.19 6.04 26.50
N ILE A 104 8.69 7.18 27.00
CA ILE A 104 8.69 8.46 26.28
C ILE A 104 10.10 8.78 25.76
N GLY A 105 11.14 8.45 26.54
CA GLY A 105 12.53 8.59 26.14
C GLY A 105 12.89 7.73 24.92
N GLN A 106 12.47 6.46 24.90
CA GLN A 106 12.70 5.55 23.77
C GLN A 106 11.92 5.97 22.52
N ALA A 107 10.66 6.38 22.68
CA ALA A 107 9.83 6.93 21.61
C ALA A 107 10.47 8.17 20.96
N ARG A 108 11.04 9.06 21.78
CA ARG A 108 11.76 10.24 21.31
C ARG A 108 13.04 9.85 20.57
N ARG A 109 13.85 8.94 21.15
CA ARG A 109 15.08 8.42 20.55
C ARG A 109 14.81 7.77 19.19
N LEU A 110 13.74 6.98 19.07
CA LEU A 110 13.31 6.38 17.80
C LEU A 110 13.00 7.43 16.73
N ARG A 111 12.27 8.49 17.07
CA ARG A 111 11.97 9.58 16.11
C ARG A 111 13.21 10.38 15.72
N GLU A 112 14.13 10.59 16.65
CA GLU A 112 15.39 11.30 16.38
C GLU A 112 16.34 10.49 15.50
N LEU A 113 16.41 9.17 15.71
CA LEU A 113 17.29 8.28 14.94
C LEU A 113 16.67 7.82 13.61
N ILE A 114 15.35 7.66 13.55
CA ILE A 114 14.63 7.12 12.39
C ILE A 114 13.61 8.16 11.91
N PRO A 115 13.99 9.07 10.99
CA PRO A 115 13.12 10.12 10.47
C PRO A 115 11.79 9.58 9.89
N LEU A 116 11.83 8.41 9.24
CA LEU A 116 10.62 7.74 8.72
C LEU A 116 9.61 7.36 9.83
N VAL A 117 10.06 7.11 11.07
CA VAL A 117 9.15 6.92 12.22
C VAL A 117 8.49 8.24 12.62
N GLY A 118 9.19 9.37 12.50
CA GLY A 118 8.59 10.70 12.67
C GLY A 118 7.54 11.01 11.60
N VAL A 119 7.83 10.68 10.34
CA VAL A 119 6.92 10.89 9.21
C VAL A 119 5.69 9.99 9.29
N PHE A 120 5.88 8.67 9.42
CA PHE A 120 4.78 7.71 9.33
C PHE A 120 4.20 7.29 10.68
N GLY A 121 4.79 7.70 11.81
CA GLY A 121 4.35 7.28 13.14
C GLY A 121 4.43 5.77 13.37
N GLY A 122 3.67 5.29 14.33
CA GLY A 122 3.55 3.86 14.67
C GLY A 122 2.96 3.64 16.05
N ALA A 123 2.59 2.42 16.37
CA ALA A 123 2.11 1.98 17.66
C ALA A 123 3.12 0.98 18.23
N CYS A 124 3.54 1.18 19.47
CA CYS A 124 4.40 0.23 20.16
C CYS A 124 4.01 0.16 21.63
N GLY A 125 3.63 -1.05 22.06
CA GLY A 125 3.05 -1.27 23.38
C GLY A 125 1.74 -0.50 23.56
N ARG A 126 1.70 0.41 24.54
CA ARG A 126 0.49 1.22 24.85
C ARG A 126 0.49 2.60 24.22
N GLN A 127 1.56 2.98 23.52
CA GLN A 127 1.71 4.32 23.00
C GLN A 127 1.51 4.36 21.49
N ILE A 128 0.80 5.40 21.06
CA ILE A 128 0.69 5.77 19.65
C ILE A 128 1.66 6.92 19.41
N LEU A 129 2.60 6.69 18.51
CA LEU A 129 3.44 7.72 17.92
C LEU A 129 2.68 8.31 16.74
N GLU A 130 2.12 9.49 16.93
CA GLU A 130 1.57 10.28 15.83
C GLU A 130 2.67 10.55 14.78
N GLY A 131 2.29 10.37 13.52
CA GLY A 131 3.13 10.65 12.36
C GLY A 131 2.73 11.97 11.72
N LYS A 132 3.69 12.58 11.02
CA LYS A 132 3.54 13.88 10.35
C LYS A 132 2.96 13.82 8.93
N LEU A 133 2.80 12.61 8.39
CA LEU A 133 2.27 12.37 7.04
C LEU A 133 0.76 12.10 7.05
N GLN A 134 0.04 12.92 6.28
CA GLN A 134 -1.36 12.73 5.90
C GLN A 134 -1.43 12.42 4.41
N VAL A 135 -2.23 11.41 4.04
CA VAL A 135 -2.43 11.01 2.65
C VAL A 135 -3.93 11.02 2.36
N GLY A 136 -4.31 11.79 1.36
CA GLY A 136 -5.67 11.85 0.84
C GLY A 136 -6.10 10.54 0.21
N LYS A 137 -7.42 10.35 0.12
CA LYS A 137 -7.99 9.31 -0.74
C LYS A 137 -7.69 9.64 -2.20
N TRP A 138 -7.66 8.62 -3.03
CA TRP A 138 -7.60 8.83 -4.48
C TRP A 138 -9.03 8.81 -4.99
N TYR A 139 -9.53 10.00 -5.28
CA TYR A 139 -10.87 10.21 -5.81
C TYR A 139 -10.81 10.08 -7.33
N PRO A 140 -11.54 9.13 -7.93
CA PRO A 140 -11.72 9.16 -9.37
C PRO A 140 -12.24 10.52 -9.83
N VAL A 141 -11.70 11.02 -10.93
CA VAL A 141 -12.22 12.20 -11.61
C VAL A 141 -13.44 11.75 -12.39
N CYS A 142 -14.62 11.95 -11.81
CA CYS A 142 -15.91 11.51 -12.35
C CYS A 142 -17.06 12.43 -11.92
N GLN A 143 -18.22 12.24 -12.55
CA GLN A 143 -19.41 13.05 -12.32
C GLN A 143 -19.89 13.05 -10.87
N GLU A 144 -19.83 11.89 -10.22
CA GLU A 144 -20.29 11.68 -8.84
C GLU A 144 -19.37 12.29 -7.77
N LEU A 145 -18.14 12.64 -8.14
CA LEU A 145 -17.14 13.16 -7.21
C LEU A 145 -16.68 14.58 -7.56
N VAL A 146 -17.30 15.23 -8.55
CA VAL A 146 -16.90 16.55 -9.05
C VAL A 146 -16.78 17.61 -7.95
N ASP A 147 -17.66 17.57 -6.93
CA ASP A 147 -17.65 18.51 -5.80
C ASP A 147 -16.49 18.28 -4.82
N PHE A 148 -15.85 17.12 -4.86
CA PHE A 148 -14.70 16.76 -4.02
C PHE A 148 -13.36 17.15 -4.67
N LEU A 149 -13.40 17.56 -5.93
CA LEU A 149 -12.22 17.91 -6.72
C LEU A 149 -11.92 19.42 -6.60
N PRO A 150 -10.63 19.81 -6.60
CA PRO A 150 -10.24 21.19 -6.89
C PRO A 150 -10.87 21.73 -8.18
N SER A 151 -11.14 23.03 -8.22
CA SER A 151 -11.92 23.68 -9.29
C SER A 151 -11.34 23.59 -10.70
N HIS A 152 -10.05 23.28 -10.82
CA HIS A 152 -9.38 23.05 -12.10
C HIS A 152 -9.49 21.58 -12.54
N TYR A 153 -9.45 20.61 -11.62
CA TYR A 153 -9.68 19.19 -11.93
C TYR A 153 -11.15 18.86 -12.17
N SER A 154 -12.07 19.61 -11.57
CA SER A 154 -13.52 19.46 -11.80
C SER A 154 -13.96 19.80 -13.24
N LYS A 155 -13.06 20.34 -14.07
CA LYS A 155 -13.32 20.74 -15.47
C LYS A 155 -12.71 19.77 -16.49
N LEU A 156 -12.08 18.69 -16.01
CA LEU A 156 -11.53 17.68 -16.90
C LEU A 156 -12.67 16.90 -17.58
N PRO A 157 -12.51 16.48 -18.85
CA PRO A 157 -13.55 15.73 -19.57
C PRO A 157 -14.03 14.47 -18.83
N GLU A 158 -13.13 13.80 -18.11
CA GLU A 158 -13.45 12.62 -17.31
C GLU A 158 -14.46 12.92 -16.19
N ALA A 159 -14.51 14.17 -15.69
CA ALA A 159 -15.48 14.60 -14.69
C ALA A 159 -16.93 14.64 -15.21
N GLU A 160 -17.15 14.48 -16.52
CA GLU A 160 -18.49 14.33 -17.11
C GLU A 160 -18.94 12.87 -17.20
N THR A 161 -18.03 11.92 -16.98
CA THR A 161 -18.31 10.48 -17.10
C THR A 161 -18.72 9.91 -15.74
N SER A 162 -19.74 9.05 -15.73
CA SER A 162 -20.18 8.35 -14.51
C SER A 162 -19.11 7.36 -14.07
N ILE A 163 -18.87 7.28 -12.78
CA ILE A 163 -17.93 6.31 -12.20
C ILE A 163 -18.31 4.87 -12.50
N TYR A 164 -19.61 4.58 -12.70
CA TYR A 164 -20.09 3.23 -12.99
C TYR A 164 -19.73 2.78 -14.42
N ASP A 165 -19.58 3.73 -15.35
CA ASP A 165 -19.05 3.46 -16.69
C ASP A 165 -17.52 3.22 -16.70
N MET A 166 -16.85 3.53 -15.59
CA MET A 166 -15.41 3.30 -15.40
C MET A 166 -15.11 2.00 -14.62
N THR A 167 -16.12 1.17 -14.36
CA THR A 167 -15.95 -0.12 -13.67
C THR A 167 -16.00 -1.30 -14.64
N ASP A 168 -15.22 -2.33 -14.36
CA ASP A 168 -15.24 -3.60 -15.11
C ASP A 168 -14.99 -4.78 -14.15
N VAL A 169 -15.20 -6.01 -14.61
CA VAL A 169 -15.00 -7.24 -13.85
C VAL A 169 -13.94 -8.11 -14.53
N HIS A 170 -12.76 -8.18 -13.92
CA HIS A 170 -11.69 -9.06 -14.37
C HIS A 170 -11.83 -10.44 -13.72
N SER A 171 -11.78 -11.51 -14.53
CA SER A 171 -11.74 -12.90 -14.04
C SER A 171 -10.33 -13.45 -14.03
N PHE A 172 -9.93 -14.01 -12.89
CA PHE A 172 -8.68 -14.72 -12.71
C PHE A 172 -8.96 -16.21 -12.51
N THR A 173 -8.02 -17.05 -12.96
CA THR A 173 -8.08 -18.50 -12.75
C THR A 173 -6.82 -18.93 -12.02
N ARG A 174 -6.98 -19.58 -10.87
CA ARG A 174 -5.90 -20.39 -10.30
C ARG A 174 -5.94 -21.75 -10.95
N THR A 175 -4.90 -22.13 -11.69
CA THR A 175 -4.80 -23.45 -12.32
C THR A 175 -4.09 -24.42 -11.39
N ASP A 176 -4.61 -25.63 -11.28
CA ASP A 176 -3.94 -26.71 -10.56
C ASP A 176 -2.93 -27.40 -11.49
N ASP A 177 -1.69 -26.92 -11.43
CA ASP A 177 -0.59 -27.42 -12.26
C ASP A 177 -0.29 -28.91 -12.03
N ALA A 178 -0.64 -29.47 -10.87
CA ALA A 178 -0.43 -30.90 -10.56
C ALA A 178 -1.19 -31.83 -11.53
N LYS A 179 -2.25 -31.33 -12.17
CA LYS A 179 -3.02 -32.05 -13.19
C LYS A 179 -2.40 -31.97 -14.59
N GLY A 180 -1.48 -31.06 -14.84
CA GLY A 180 -0.84 -30.90 -16.15
C GLY A 180 0.24 -31.95 -16.40
N GLU A 181 0.21 -32.61 -17.57
CA GLU A 181 1.19 -33.64 -17.96
C GLU A 181 2.66 -33.20 -17.76
N ARG A 182 2.95 -31.92 -18.05
CA ARG A 182 4.29 -31.32 -17.89
C ARG A 182 4.85 -31.40 -16.47
N TRP A 183 3.98 -31.35 -15.46
CA TRP A 183 4.35 -31.29 -14.04
C TRP A 183 4.20 -32.64 -13.34
N GLN A 184 3.33 -33.52 -13.84
CA GLN A 184 3.11 -34.85 -13.25
C GLN A 184 4.41 -35.65 -13.13
N LYS A 185 5.37 -35.48 -14.05
CA LYS A 185 6.68 -36.15 -14.00
C LYS A 185 7.45 -35.93 -12.68
N TYR A 186 7.17 -34.85 -11.96
CA TYR A 186 7.78 -34.52 -10.67
C TYR A 186 7.01 -35.06 -9.46
N LEU A 187 5.87 -35.71 -9.67
CA LEU A 187 5.07 -36.37 -8.63
C LEU A 187 5.38 -37.87 -8.60
N SER A 188 5.34 -38.48 -7.41
CA SER A 188 5.45 -39.94 -7.28
C SER A 188 4.23 -40.64 -7.90
N GLN A 189 4.34 -41.92 -8.24
CA GLN A 189 3.21 -42.69 -8.79
C GLN A 189 2.00 -42.71 -7.84
N GLU A 190 2.24 -42.80 -6.53
CA GLU A 190 1.21 -42.74 -5.49
C GLU A 190 0.50 -41.37 -5.45
N GLN A 191 1.26 -40.28 -5.57
CA GLN A 191 0.71 -38.92 -5.61
C GLN A 191 -0.09 -38.66 -6.89
N ARG A 192 0.35 -39.19 -8.04
CA ARG A 192 -0.41 -39.11 -9.30
C ARG A 192 -1.75 -39.84 -9.20
N GLY A 193 -1.74 -41.08 -8.70
CA GLY A 193 -2.98 -41.83 -8.48
C GLY A 193 -3.96 -41.12 -7.54
N SER A 194 -3.46 -40.40 -6.53
CA SER A 194 -4.30 -39.63 -5.61
C SER A 194 -4.95 -38.36 -6.22
N LEU A 195 -4.46 -37.88 -7.37
CA LEU A 195 -5.00 -36.71 -8.09
C LEU A 195 -6.08 -37.09 -9.12
N GLU A 196 -6.07 -38.34 -9.59
CA GLU A 196 -7.02 -38.89 -10.57
C GLU A 196 -8.28 -39.45 -9.90
N VAL A 197 -8.18 -39.87 -8.63
CA VAL A 197 -9.29 -40.46 -7.87
C VAL A 197 -10.07 -39.36 -7.13
N PRO A 198 -11.40 -39.24 -7.33
CA PRO A 198 -12.24 -38.36 -6.53
C PRO A 198 -12.11 -38.71 -5.05
N LYS A 199 -11.82 -37.74 -4.17
CA LYS A 199 -11.81 -37.99 -2.72
C LYS A 199 -13.23 -38.34 -2.28
N VAL A 200 -13.39 -39.48 -1.60
CA VAL A 200 -14.68 -39.96 -1.07
C VAL A 200 -14.57 -40.06 0.44
N LYS A 201 -15.56 -39.53 1.17
CA LYS A 201 -15.71 -39.70 2.61
C LYS A 201 -16.81 -40.72 2.90
N ARG A 202 -16.57 -41.61 3.86
CA ARG A 202 -17.61 -42.49 4.40
C ARG A 202 -18.45 -41.75 5.44
N ALA A 203 -19.76 -41.73 5.24
CA ALA A 203 -20.71 -41.25 6.22
C ALA A 203 -20.89 -42.26 7.37
N LYS A 204 -21.49 -41.81 8.47
CA LYS A 204 -21.69 -42.62 9.69
C LYS A 204 -22.59 -43.85 9.47
N ASP A 205 -23.38 -43.86 8.40
CA ASP A 205 -24.26 -44.96 7.99
C ASP A 205 -23.59 -45.93 7.00
N GLY A 206 -22.31 -45.74 6.71
CA GLY A 206 -21.55 -46.58 5.78
C GLY A 206 -21.71 -46.21 4.30
N THR A 207 -22.48 -45.17 3.97
CA THR A 207 -22.58 -44.68 2.59
C THR A 207 -21.33 -43.91 2.18
N GLU A 208 -20.88 -44.14 0.95
CA GLU A 208 -19.75 -43.44 0.34
C GLU A 208 -20.25 -42.14 -0.30
N ILE A 209 -19.88 -41.01 0.29
CA ILE A 209 -20.26 -39.68 -0.21
C ILE A 209 -19.01 -39.05 -0.81
N ALA A 210 -19.09 -38.58 -2.06
CA ALA A 210 -18.03 -37.78 -2.65
C ALA A 210 -17.69 -36.61 -1.71
N GLU A 211 -16.45 -36.55 -1.24
CA GLU A 211 -16.00 -35.44 -0.43
C GLU A 211 -16.08 -34.19 -1.31
N LYS A 212 -16.79 -33.14 -0.86
CA LYS A 212 -16.71 -31.84 -1.53
C LYS A 212 -15.23 -31.55 -1.70
N PRO A 213 -14.73 -31.35 -2.94
CA PRO A 213 -13.30 -31.21 -3.18
C PRO A 213 -12.78 -30.14 -2.21
N GLY A 214 -11.90 -30.54 -1.29
CA GLY A 214 -11.28 -29.60 -0.36
C GLY A 214 -10.74 -28.44 -1.18
N THR A 215 -11.07 -27.20 -0.79
CA THR A 215 -10.74 -25.94 -1.50
C THR A 215 -10.35 -26.17 -2.96
N ALA A 216 -11.31 -26.29 -3.87
CA ALA A 216 -11.07 -26.58 -5.29
C ALA A 216 -9.75 -25.94 -5.77
N GLN A 217 -8.73 -26.77 -6.02
CA GLN A 217 -7.38 -26.27 -6.31
C GLN A 217 -7.41 -25.37 -7.55
N GLN A 218 -8.30 -25.70 -8.48
CA GLN A 218 -8.74 -24.85 -9.57
C GLN A 218 -9.95 -24.00 -9.16
N MET A 219 -9.77 -22.67 -9.11
CA MET A 219 -10.84 -21.74 -8.76
C MET A 219 -10.79 -20.54 -9.71
N ARG A 220 -11.94 -20.25 -10.33
CA ARG A 220 -12.18 -18.97 -10.99
C ARG A 220 -12.70 -17.99 -9.94
N TYR A 221 -12.05 -16.85 -9.83
CA TYR A 221 -12.52 -15.75 -9.00
C TYR A 221 -12.51 -14.49 -9.86
N SER A 222 -13.48 -13.63 -9.63
CA SER A 222 -13.56 -12.36 -10.33
C SER A 222 -13.33 -11.23 -9.35
N GLN A 223 -12.86 -10.11 -9.88
CA GLN A 223 -12.71 -8.90 -9.12
C GLN A 223 -13.20 -7.73 -9.95
N GLU A 224 -14.02 -6.89 -9.34
CA GLU A 224 -14.33 -5.58 -9.89
C GLU A 224 -13.11 -4.65 -9.80
N VAL A 225 -12.85 -3.95 -10.89
CA VAL A 225 -11.74 -3.04 -11.09
C VAL A 225 -12.25 -1.71 -11.61
N LEU A 226 -11.46 -0.65 -11.40
CA LEU A 226 -11.58 0.56 -12.21
C LEU A 226 -10.76 0.35 -13.49
N ILE A 227 -11.32 0.76 -14.63
CA ILE A 227 -10.68 0.54 -15.94
C ILE A 227 -9.37 1.30 -16.07
N ALA A 228 -8.49 0.81 -16.96
CA ALA A 228 -7.31 1.56 -17.38
C ALA A 228 -7.75 2.89 -18.01
N GLY A 229 -6.98 3.94 -17.79
CA GLY A 229 -7.31 5.31 -18.21
C GLY A 229 -8.05 6.12 -17.15
N THR A 230 -8.58 5.50 -16.09
CA THR A 230 -9.19 6.22 -14.97
C THR A 230 -8.19 7.19 -14.35
N THR A 231 -8.55 8.48 -14.31
CA THR A 231 -7.77 9.53 -13.66
C THR A 231 -8.26 9.70 -12.22
N PHE A 232 -7.33 9.86 -11.28
CA PHE A 232 -7.60 10.07 -9.87
C PHE A 232 -6.99 11.38 -9.40
N TYR A 233 -7.74 12.16 -8.63
CA TYR A 233 -7.20 13.23 -7.81
C TYR A 233 -6.68 12.66 -6.49
N CYS A 234 -5.46 13.02 -6.10
CA CYS A 234 -4.88 12.64 -4.82
C CYS A 234 -4.02 13.77 -4.23
N TRP A 235 -3.75 13.68 -2.93
CA TRP A 235 -2.89 14.63 -2.24
C TRP A 235 -2.12 14.00 -1.08
N ILE A 236 -1.01 14.62 -0.73
CA ILE A 236 -0.16 14.31 0.41
C ILE A 236 0.09 15.61 1.19
N SER A 237 0.06 15.55 2.52
CA SER A 237 0.49 16.65 3.36
C SER A 237 1.48 16.18 4.42
N LEU A 238 2.55 16.94 4.58
CA LEU A 238 3.54 16.80 5.65
C LEU A 238 3.34 17.97 6.61
N GLN A 239 3.16 17.68 7.89
CA GLN A 239 2.94 18.68 8.93
C GLN A 239 4.18 18.78 9.82
N ASP A 240 4.73 19.97 9.96
CA ASP A 240 5.83 20.26 10.89
C ASP A 240 7.05 19.30 10.74
N VAL A 241 7.48 19.06 9.50
CA VAL A 241 8.65 18.22 9.22
C VAL A 241 9.95 19.02 9.28
N THR A 242 10.98 18.37 9.80
CA THR A 242 12.37 18.83 9.66
C THR A 242 12.89 18.54 8.25
N PRO A 243 13.95 19.22 7.78
CA PRO A 243 14.56 18.92 6.49
C PRO A 243 14.94 17.44 6.31
N LEU A 244 15.45 16.81 7.38
CA LEU A 244 15.80 15.38 7.36
C LEU A 244 14.58 14.46 7.23
N GLU A 245 13.47 14.78 7.91
CA GLU A 245 12.21 14.04 7.75
C GLU A 245 11.62 14.22 6.35
N PHE A 246 11.72 15.42 5.79
CA PHE A 246 11.32 15.69 4.41
C PHE A 246 12.12 14.87 3.40
N GLU A 247 13.46 14.87 3.51
CA GLU A 247 14.32 14.05 2.63
C GLU A 247 14.06 12.54 2.77
N ALA A 248 13.82 12.07 3.99
CA ALA A 248 13.49 10.66 4.23
C ALA A 248 12.16 10.28 3.55
N PHE A 249 11.13 11.13 3.68
CA PHE A 249 9.87 10.95 2.98
C PHE A 249 10.06 10.97 1.45
N ALA A 250 10.80 11.94 0.93
CA ALA A 250 11.02 12.06 -0.50
C ALA A 250 11.80 10.87 -1.06
N SER A 251 12.75 10.32 -0.29
CA SER A 251 13.45 9.06 -0.63
C SER A 251 12.47 7.88 -0.73
N ALA A 252 11.51 7.77 0.20
CA ALA A 252 10.47 6.74 0.14
C ALA A 252 9.60 6.89 -1.12
N LEU A 253 9.22 8.11 -1.47
CA LEU A 253 8.43 8.40 -2.67
C LEU A 253 9.20 8.11 -3.96
N VAL A 254 10.50 8.43 -4.03
CA VAL A 254 11.38 8.08 -5.14
C VAL A 254 11.51 6.56 -5.27
N GLU A 255 11.65 5.82 -4.18
CA GLU A 255 11.71 4.35 -4.23
C GLU A 255 10.38 3.75 -4.70
N TRP A 256 9.24 4.28 -4.27
CA TRP A 256 7.93 3.89 -4.81
C TRP A 256 7.80 4.19 -6.31
N SER A 257 8.33 5.33 -6.77
CA SER A 257 8.27 5.75 -8.18
C SER A 257 8.96 4.80 -9.16
N LYS A 258 9.86 3.93 -8.67
CA LYS A 258 10.50 2.89 -9.49
C LYS A 258 9.54 1.78 -9.93
N THR A 259 8.47 1.58 -9.17
CA THR A 259 7.40 0.62 -9.47
C THR A 259 6.06 1.24 -9.04
N PRO A 260 5.53 2.23 -9.79
CA PRO A 260 4.40 3.04 -9.38
C PRO A 260 3.09 2.27 -9.54
N PHE A 261 2.81 1.40 -8.58
CA PHE A 261 1.60 0.57 -8.53
C PHE A 261 0.74 0.96 -7.34
N ILE A 262 -0.57 1.09 -7.55
CA ILE A 262 -1.56 1.34 -6.50
C ILE A 262 -2.59 0.21 -6.45
N GLY A 263 -3.08 -0.10 -5.24
CA GLY A 263 -4.09 -1.14 -5.05
C GLY A 263 -3.50 -2.55 -4.99
N GLY A 264 -4.30 -3.55 -5.38
CA GLY A 264 -3.99 -4.97 -5.33
C GLY A 264 -3.76 -5.58 -6.71
N GLN A 265 -3.39 -6.87 -6.72
CA GLN A 265 -3.19 -7.67 -7.94
C GLN A 265 -2.13 -7.12 -8.92
N SER A 266 -1.13 -6.37 -8.46
CA SER A 266 -0.01 -5.91 -9.31
C SER A 266 0.72 -7.05 -10.02
N ARG A 267 0.84 -8.22 -9.36
CA ARG A 267 1.39 -9.45 -9.98
C ARG A 267 0.59 -9.96 -11.19
N HIS A 268 -0.65 -9.52 -11.36
CA HIS A 268 -1.51 -9.83 -12.51
C HIS A 268 -1.68 -8.62 -13.44
N GLY A 269 -0.82 -7.61 -13.31
CA GLY A 269 -0.80 -6.43 -14.19
C GLY A 269 -1.74 -5.30 -13.78
N CYS A 270 -2.36 -5.35 -12.59
CA CYS A 270 -3.27 -4.30 -12.13
C CYS A 270 -2.55 -3.16 -11.39
N GLY A 271 -3.04 -1.93 -11.56
CA GLY A 271 -2.70 -0.80 -10.71
C GLY A 271 -1.49 0.03 -11.11
N GLU A 272 -0.90 -0.18 -12.29
CA GLU A 272 0.19 0.66 -12.78
C GLU A 272 -0.33 2.08 -13.04
N VAL A 273 0.36 3.09 -12.54
CA VAL A 273 -0.08 4.50 -12.62
C VAL A 273 1.06 5.43 -13.04
N GLU A 274 0.68 6.50 -13.70
CA GLU A 274 1.45 7.75 -13.80
C GLU A 274 0.89 8.73 -12.76
N LEU A 275 1.73 9.46 -12.02
CA LEU A 275 1.33 10.41 -10.98
C LEU A 275 2.06 11.73 -11.15
N GLN A 276 1.30 12.81 -11.32
CA GLN A 276 1.82 14.16 -11.46
C GLN A 276 1.33 15.05 -10.32
N PHE A 277 2.26 15.52 -9.48
CA PHE A 277 2.01 16.56 -8.48
C PHE A 277 2.20 17.95 -9.08
N GLU A 278 1.33 18.89 -8.74
CA GLU A 278 1.42 20.27 -9.20
C GLU A 278 2.68 20.95 -8.70
N ASN A 279 3.42 21.58 -9.62
CA ASN A 279 4.61 22.39 -9.33
C ASN A 279 5.68 21.69 -8.48
N TRP A 280 5.65 20.35 -8.47
CA TRP A 280 6.59 19.55 -7.71
C TRP A 280 7.16 18.46 -8.59
N MET A 281 6.57 17.27 -8.64
CA MET A 281 7.20 16.10 -9.22
C MET A 281 6.23 15.32 -10.13
N SER A 282 6.75 14.78 -11.22
CA SER A 282 6.05 13.87 -12.13
C SER A 282 6.67 12.48 -12.09
N ILE A 283 5.86 11.47 -11.84
CA ILE A 283 6.20 10.05 -11.77
C ILE A 283 5.57 9.36 -12.96
N SER A 284 6.39 8.75 -13.83
CA SER A 284 5.92 7.94 -14.95
C SER A 284 6.65 6.60 -14.94
N PRO A 285 5.98 5.45 -15.11
CA PRO A 285 6.69 4.16 -15.16
C PRO A 285 7.67 4.06 -16.34
N HIS A 286 7.53 4.92 -17.35
CA HIS A 286 8.44 5.00 -18.49
C HIS A 286 9.61 5.98 -18.30
N THR A 287 9.60 6.78 -17.23
CA THR A 287 10.64 7.79 -16.97
C THR A 287 11.06 7.74 -15.51
N HIS A 288 12.33 7.45 -15.24
CA HIS A 288 12.83 7.52 -13.87
C HIS A 288 12.80 8.95 -13.35
N VAL A 289 12.20 9.16 -12.18
CA VAL A 289 12.25 10.43 -11.46
C VAL A 289 13.70 10.75 -11.12
N ASN A 290 14.18 11.91 -11.55
CA ASN A 290 15.50 12.40 -11.18
C ASN A 290 15.40 13.34 -9.98
N ALA A 291 16.46 13.45 -9.19
CA ALA A 291 16.51 14.36 -8.04
C ALA A 291 16.23 15.84 -8.42
N GLN A 292 16.51 16.21 -9.67
CA GLN A 292 16.25 17.54 -10.22
C GLN A 292 14.75 17.85 -10.34
N ASP A 293 13.90 16.84 -10.51
CA ASP A 293 12.44 17.00 -10.65
C ASP A 293 11.77 17.37 -9.31
N VAL A 294 12.50 17.37 -8.19
CA VAL A 294 11.95 17.61 -6.85
C VAL A 294 12.48 18.93 -6.26
N GLY A 295 13.32 19.66 -7.00
CA GLY A 295 13.83 20.98 -6.61
C GLY A 295 14.84 20.99 -5.45
N MET A 296 15.30 19.83 -4.96
CA MET A 296 16.28 19.71 -3.86
C MET A 296 17.22 18.49 -4.09
N PRO A 297 18.48 18.52 -3.62
CA PRO A 297 19.37 17.36 -3.66
C PRO A 297 18.79 16.22 -2.81
N LEU A 298 18.09 15.28 -3.44
CA LEU A 298 17.37 14.23 -2.74
C LEU A 298 18.29 13.17 -2.14
N GLY A 299 18.09 12.90 -0.86
CA GLY A 299 18.59 11.72 -0.15
C GLY A 299 20.06 11.78 0.26
N GLN A 300 20.79 12.87 -0.01
CA GLN A 300 22.19 12.97 0.43
C GLN A 300 22.28 13.05 1.94
N THR A 301 21.60 14.01 2.57
CA THR A 301 21.62 14.19 4.01
C THR A 301 20.94 13.02 4.73
N TYR A 302 19.86 12.47 4.16
CA TYR A 302 19.24 11.27 4.73
C TYR A 302 20.18 10.05 4.71
N ASN A 303 20.90 9.79 3.61
CA ASN A 303 21.83 8.67 3.53
C ASN A 303 23.07 8.86 4.42
N GLU A 304 23.57 10.09 4.52
CA GLU A 304 24.64 10.43 5.47
C GLU A 304 24.19 10.15 6.91
N HIS A 305 22.99 10.60 7.29
CA HIS A 305 22.40 10.30 8.60
C HIS A 305 22.29 8.79 8.85
N LEU A 306 21.81 8.01 7.89
CA LEU A 306 21.73 6.54 8.03
C LEU A 306 23.10 5.89 8.23
N ARG A 307 24.14 6.38 7.53
CA ARG A 307 25.51 5.87 7.67
C ARG A 307 26.11 6.21 9.04
N GLU A 308 25.99 7.47 9.45
CA GLU A 308 26.54 7.96 10.73
C GLU A 308 25.83 7.34 11.93
N GLN A 309 24.50 7.24 11.86
CA GLN A 309 23.67 6.74 12.96
C GLN A 309 23.41 5.23 12.89
N LYS A 310 24.02 4.51 11.93
CA LYS A 310 23.78 3.08 11.69
C LYS A 310 23.77 2.24 12.97
N LYS A 311 24.83 2.36 13.78
CA LYS A 311 24.96 1.59 15.02
C LYS A 311 23.82 1.91 16.00
N ALA A 312 23.54 3.19 16.22
CA ALA A 312 22.49 3.62 17.14
C ALA A 312 21.08 3.21 16.67
N ILE A 313 20.82 3.24 15.35
CA ILE A 313 19.56 2.79 14.76
C ILE A 313 19.38 1.28 15.00
N LEU A 314 20.42 0.48 14.78
CA LEU A 314 20.32 -0.98 15.00
C LEU A 314 20.12 -1.32 16.48
N GLU A 315 20.80 -0.63 17.39
CA GLU A 315 20.61 -0.78 18.84
C GLU A 315 19.16 -0.48 19.25
N VAL A 316 18.61 0.66 18.82
CA VAL A 316 17.23 1.04 19.21
C VAL A 316 16.18 0.10 18.60
N LEU A 317 16.43 -0.49 17.44
CA LEU A 317 15.53 -1.49 16.85
C LEU A 317 15.56 -2.83 17.62
N GLN A 318 16.70 -3.21 18.21
CA GLN A 318 16.79 -4.40 19.06
C GLN A 318 16.06 -4.23 20.40
N GLU A 319 15.94 -2.99 20.88
CA GLU A 319 15.16 -2.66 22.07
C GLU A 319 13.64 -2.84 21.87
N ILE A 320 13.16 -2.91 20.61
CA ILE A 320 11.76 -3.20 20.29
C ILE A 320 11.51 -4.72 20.39
N SER A 321 10.95 -5.15 21.53
CA SER A 321 10.67 -6.56 21.87
C SER A 321 9.21 -6.83 22.18
#